data_AF-A0A9Q1J633-F1
#
_entry.id   AF-A0A9Q1J633-F1
#
_cell.length_a   1.000
_cell.length_b   1.000
_cell.length_c   1.000
_cell.angle_alpha   90.00
_cell.angle_beta   90.00
_cell.angle_gamma   90.00
#
_symmetry.space_group_name_H-M   'P 1'
#
loop_
_entity.id
_entity.type
_entity.pdbx_description
1 polymer ?
#
loop_
_entity_poly.entity_id
_entity_poly.type
_entity_poly.pdbx_seq_one_letter_code
_entity_poly.pdbx_strand_id
1 'polypeptide(L)'
;MRPRDFIQMGMVLTAVLLILYITINPPQYAWNGARKIRNIFGSTKHTKKDQNVQETPKAIHYKCGLPEECPIDHFAFYVKSGAANVVGPKICFEDQIIMSSAKNNIGTGLNIVLINGETGKIEKFDSFNMYSGSKA
;
A
#
# COMPACT_ATOMS: atom_id res chain seq x y z
N MET A 1 -4.28 39.54 -34.23
CA MET A 1 -4.10 38.37 -33.33
C MET A 1 -5.48 37.97 -32.83
N ARG A 2 -5.90 36.71 -32.98
CA ARG A 2 -7.27 36.30 -32.60
C ARG A 2 -7.33 36.08 -31.09
N PRO A 3 -8.46 36.35 -30.42
CA PRO A 3 -8.60 36.16 -28.97
C PRO A 3 -8.33 34.70 -28.53
N ARG A 4 -8.56 33.74 -29.43
CA ARG A 4 -8.19 32.33 -29.23
C ARG A 4 -6.68 32.13 -29.05
N ASP A 5 -5.85 32.91 -29.74
CA ASP A 5 -4.39 32.79 -29.67
C ASP A 5 -3.86 33.28 -28.31
N PHE A 6 -4.49 34.32 -27.74
CA PHE A 6 -4.16 34.81 -26.40
C PHE A 6 -4.50 33.80 -25.30
N ILE A 7 -5.66 33.14 -25.41
CA ILE A 7 -6.07 32.10 -24.45
C ILE A 7 -5.12 30.90 -24.54
N GLN A 8 -4.75 30.48 -25.76
CA GLN A 8 -3.81 29.39 -25.98
C GLN A 8 -2.41 29.71 -25.43
N MET A 9 -1.89 30.91 -25.69
CA MET A 9 -0.59 31.34 -25.16
C MET A 9 -0.60 31.44 -23.63
N GLY A 10 -1.70 31.92 -23.03
CA GLY A 10 -1.87 31.94 -21.59
C GLY A 10 -1.84 30.54 -20.96
N MET A 11 -2.59 29.60 -21.55
CA MET A 11 -2.58 28.20 -21.07
C MET A 11 -1.19 27.56 -21.18
N VAL A 12 -0.49 27.76 -22.30
CA VAL A 12 0.86 27.20 -22.49
C VAL A 12 1.83 27.79 -21.47
N LEU A 13 1.80 29.11 -21.24
CA LEU A 13 2.69 29.76 -20.28
C LEU A 13 2.47 29.24 -18.84
N THR A 14 1.20 29.11 -18.43
CA THR A 14 0.87 28.56 -17.10
C THR A 14 1.30 27.11 -16.93
N ALA A 15 1.13 26.27 -17.96
CA ALA A 15 1.58 24.89 -17.94
C ALA A 15 3.11 24.77 -17.84
N VAL A 16 3.85 25.60 -18.59
CA VAL A 16 5.33 25.62 -18.56
C VAL A 16 5.85 26.04 -17.18
N LEU A 17 5.23 27.06 -16.56
CA LEU A 17 5.62 27.51 -15.21
C LEU A 17 5.33 26.45 -14.14
N LEU A 18 4.20 25.74 -14.23
CA LEU A 18 3.89 24.65 -13.31
C LEU A 18 4.86 23.47 -13.46
N ILE A 19 5.23 23.11 -14.69
CA ILE A 19 6.21 22.05 -14.95
C ILE A 19 7.58 22.44 -14.37
N LEU A 20 8.05 23.67 -14.61
CA LEU A 20 9.31 24.18 -14.04
C LEU A 20 9.29 24.20 -12.51
N TYR A 21 8.17 24.55 -11.89
CA TYR A 21 8.04 24.54 -10.44
C TYR A 21 8.16 23.13 -9.86
N ILE A 22 7.52 22.14 -10.50
CA ILE A 22 7.56 20.73 -10.07
C ILE A 22 8.96 20.12 -10.23
N THR A 23 9.74 20.52 -11.25
CA THR A 23 11.11 20.00 -11.43
C THR A 23 12.11 20.62 -10.46
N ILE A 24 11.93 21.86 -10.04
CA ILE A 24 12.81 22.56 -9.09
C ILE A 24 12.52 22.14 -7.64
N ASN A 25 11.23 22.00 -7.30
CA ASN A 25 10.78 21.54 -5.99
C ASN A 25 10.07 20.19 -6.12
N PRO A 26 10.82 19.09 -6.37
CA PRO A 26 10.21 17.79 -6.53
C PRO A 26 9.52 17.40 -5.22
N PRO A 27 8.19 17.26 -5.21
CA PRO A 27 7.50 16.80 -4.04
C PRO A 27 7.92 15.35 -3.74
N GLN A 28 7.99 15.05 -2.44
CA GLN A 28 8.64 13.88 -1.85
C GLN A 28 7.98 12.53 -2.22
N TYR A 29 6.92 12.54 -3.05
CA TYR A 29 6.23 11.36 -3.55
C TYR A 29 6.89 10.72 -4.79
N ALA A 30 7.88 11.37 -5.42
CA ALA A 30 8.51 10.88 -6.66
C ALA A 30 9.74 9.98 -6.47
N TRP A 31 10.17 9.69 -5.23
CA TRP A 31 11.40 8.91 -4.96
C TRP A 31 11.19 7.46 -4.52
N ASN A 32 9.93 6.97 -4.44
CA ASN A 32 9.65 5.56 -4.12
C ASN A 32 9.30 4.69 -5.36
N GLY A 33 9.09 5.30 -6.54
CA GLY A 33 8.66 4.60 -7.76
C GLY A 33 9.76 4.29 -8.79
N ALA A 34 10.91 4.97 -8.74
CA ALA A 34 11.93 4.93 -9.79
C ALA A 34 13.05 3.89 -9.57
N ARG A 35 12.80 2.78 -8.88
CA ARG A 35 13.80 1.69 -8.68
C ARG A 35 13.41 0.33 -9.27
N LYS A 36 12.29 0.23 -10.00
CA LYS A 36 11.76 -1.05 -10.48
C LYS A 36 11.62 -1.15 -11.99
N ILE A 37 12.64 -0.70 -12.75
CA ILE A 37 12.80 -1.06 -14.17
C ILE A 37 14.27 -1.39 -14.44
N ARG A 38 14.69 -2.57 -14.01
CA ARG A 38 15.78 -3.33 -14.64
C ARG A 38 15.31 -4.77 -14.68
N ASN A 39 14.85 -5.20 -15.85
CA ASN A 39 14.88 -6.58 -16.38
C ASN A 39 13.88 -6.70 -17.54
N ILE A 40 14.21 -6.08 -18.68
CA ILE A 40 13.52 -6.34 -19.96
C ILE A 40 14.50 -6.72 -21.09
N PHE A 41 15.83 -6.68 -20.87
CA PHE A 41 16.79 -7.19 -21.85
C PHE A 41 18.02 -7.80 -21.16
N GLY A 42 18.33 -9.07 -21.44
CA GLY A 42 19.64 -9.65 -21.14
C GLY A 42 19.64 -11.12 -20.74
N SER A 43 20.02 -11.97 -21.69
CA SER A 43 20.27 -13.40 -21.60
C SER A 43 21.04 -13.91 -20.38
N THR A 44 20.65 -15.11 -19.95
CA THR A 44 21.45 -16.19 -19.36
C THR A 44 22.95 -15.91 -19.11
N LYS A 45 23.33 -15.80 -17.84
CA LYS A 45 24.60 -16.34 -17.33
C LYS A 45 24.40 -16.88 -15.91
N HIS A 46 24.43 -18.21 -15.79
CA HIS A 46 24.79 -18.87 -14.54
C HIS A 46 26.21 -18.44 -14.19
N THR A 47 26.38 -17.64 -13.16
CA THR A 47 27.66 -17.43 -12.51
C THR A 47 27.41 -17.59 -11.02
N LYS A 48 27.82 -18.75 -10.49
CA LYS A 48 28.02 -18.93 -9.06
C LYS A 48 28.98 -17.82 -8.61
N LYS A 49 28.43 -16.85 -7.90
CA LYS A 49 29.22 -15.87 -7.15
C LYS A 49 29.04 -16.26 -5.70
N ASP A 50 30.11 -16.76 -5.10
CA ASP A 50 30.21 -16.88 -3.64
C ASP A 50 30.01 -15.48 -3.06
N GLN A 51 28.79 -15.21 -2.62
CA GLN A 51 28.49 -14.00 -1.87
C GLN A 51 28.69 -14.35 -0.40
N ASN A 52 29.86 -13.95 0.08
CA ASN A 52 30.07 -13.44 1.42
C ASN A 52 28.74 -12.86 1.94
N VAL A 53 28.14 -13.55 2.91
CA VAL A 53 26.87 -13.16 3.54
C VAL A 53 27.17 -11.92 4.36
N GLN A 54 27.12 -10.78 3.68
CA GLN A 54 26.93 -9.51 4.33
C GLN A 54 25.49 -9.53 4.84
N GLU A 55 25.33 -9.98 6.09
CA GLU A 55 24.07 -9.86 6.83
C GLU A 55 23.69 -8.37 6.83
N THR A 56 22.85 -7.98 5.88
CA THR A 56 22.05 -6.77 6.04
C THR A 56 21.38 -6.90 7.41
N PRO A 57 21.41 -5.87 8.29
CA PRO A 57 20.72 -5.93 9.57
C PRO A 57 19.32 -6.40 9.29
N LYS A 58 18.98 -7.58 9.81
CA LYS A 58 17.66 -8.19 9.61
C LYS A 58 16.67 -7.10 10.00
N ALA A 59 15.94 -6.56 9.02
CA ALA A 59 15.01 -5.47 9.30
C ALA A 59 14.12 -5.95 10.44
N ILE A 60 14.14 -5.23 11.56
CA ILE A 60 13.34 -5.61 12.72
C ILE A 60 11.89 -5.51 12.25
N HIS A 61 11.23 -6.66 12.14
CA HIS A 61 9.83 -6.74 11.75
C HIS A 61 9.01 -6.84 13.03
N TYR A 62 8.31 -5.76 13.37
CA TYR A 62 7.31 -5.78 14.44
C TYR A 62 6.01 -6.44 13.95
N LYS A 63 5.18 -6.90 14.88
CA LYS A 63 3.91 -7.59 14.59
C LYS A 63 3.07 -6.78 13.59
N CYS A 64 2.47 -7.47 12.62
CA CYS A 64 1.69 -6.88 11.52
C CYS A 64 2.46 -5.89 10.63
N GLY A 65 3.79 -5.79 10.76
CA GLY A 65 4.62 -4.82 10.04
C GLY A 65 4.46 -3.39 10.56
N LEU A 66 4.13 -3.20 11.84
CA LEU A 66 4.10 -1.90 12.47
C LEU A 66 5.49 -1.23 12.46
N PRO A 67 5.57 0.11 12.46
CA PRO A 67 6.85 0.83 12.43
C PRO A 67 7.61 0.73 13.77
N GLU A 68 6.90 0.43 14.86
CA GLU A 68 7.42 0.31 16.21
C GLU A 68 6.73 -0.85 16.95
N GLU A 69 7.32 -1.27 18.06
CA GLU A 69 6.75 -2.29 18.93
C GLU A 69 5.59 -1.71 19.77
N CYS A 70 4.55 -2.50 19.99
CA CYS A 70 3.47 -2.10 20.89
C CYS A 70 3.95 -2.12 22.36
N PRO A 71 3.47 -1.20 23.21
CA PRO A 71 3.75 -1.25 24.64
C PRO A 71 3.28 -2.56 25.29
N ILE A 72 3.75 -2.81 26.52
CA ILE A 72 3.30 -3.95 27.33
C ILE A 72 1.78 -3.88 27.51
N ASP A 73 1.12 -5.04 27.53
CA ASP A 73 -0.34 -5.19 27.65
C ASP A 73 -1.16 -4.51 26.54
N HIS A 74 -0.59 -4.34 25.35
CA HIS A 74 -1.30 -3.86 24.16
C HIS A 74 -1.28 -4.90 23.04
N PHE A 75 -2.38 -4.94 22.27
CA PHE A 75 -2.44 -5.73 21.05
C PHE A 75 -1.97 -4.94 19.84
N ALA A 76 -1.16 -5.57 19.00
CA ALA A 76 -0.76 -5.08 17.70
C ALA A 76 -1.83 -5.41 16.65
N PHE A 77 -2.30 -4.40 15.93
CA PHE A 77 -3.19 -4.62 14.79
C PHE A 77 -2.94 -3.60 13.69
N TYR A 78 -3.30 -3.98 12.47
CA TYR A 78 -3.26 -3.11 11.31
C TYR A 78 -4.46 -3.36 10.41
N VAL A 79 -5.09 -2.28 9.95
CA VAL A 79 -6.25 -2.30 9.06
C VAL A 79 -5.93 -1.47 7.83
N LYS A 80 -6.09 -2.09 6.65
CA LYS A 80 -5.96 -1.44 5.36
C LYS A 80 -7.25 -1.58 4.57
N SER A 81 -7.76 -0.48 4.05
CA SER A 81 -8.87 -0.49 3.10
C SER A 81 -8.46 -1.16 1.78
N GLY A 82 -9.46 -1.61 1.03
CA GLY A 82 -9.27 -1.98 -0.37
C GLY A 82 -8.96 -0.76 -1.25
N ALA A 83 -8.62 -1.02 -2.51
CA ALA A 83 -8.48 -0.02 -3.56
C ALA A 83 -9.42 -0.37 -4.72
N ALA A 84 -10.40 0.51 -4.93
CA ALA A 84 -11.51 0.27 -5.85
C ALA A 84 -12.15 -1.12 -5.59
N ASN A 85 -12.33 -1.90 -6.64
CA ASN A 85 -12.87 -3.26 -6.62
C ASN A 85 -11.82 -4.34 -6.96
N VAL A 86 -10.54 -3.95 -7.10
CA VAL A 86 -9.46 -4.84 -7.59
C VAL A 86 -8.52 -5.32 -6.49
N VAL A 87 -8.31 -4.51 -5.44
CA VAL A 87 -7.54 -4.89 -4.27
C VAL A 87 -8.47 -4.86 -3.08
N GLY A 88 -8.62 -5.99 -2.41
CA GLY A 88 -9.45 -6.08 -1.22
C GLY A 88 -8.76 -5.57 0.05
N PRO A 89 -9.52 -5.36 1.12
CA PRO A 89 -8.98 -4.92 2.40
C PRO A 89 -8.07 -5.99 3.03
N LYS A 90 -7.25 -5.56 4.00
CA LYS A 90 -6.42 -6.45 4.82
C LYS A 90 -6.55 -6.05 6.29
N ILE A 91 -6.87 -7.02 7.14
CA ILE A 91 -6.92 -6.86 8.60
C ILE A 91 -5.94 -7.86 9.21
N CYS A 92 -5.00 -7.35 10.00
CA CYS A 92 -4.02 -8.12 10.77
C CYS A 92 -4.19 -7.84 12.26
N PHE A 93 -4.11 -8.87 13.09
CA PHE A 93 -4.18 -8.80 14.54
C PHE A 93 -3.15 -9.77 15.13
N GLU A 94 -2.30 -9.31 16.04
CA GLU A 94 -1.26 -10.10 16.70
C GLU A 94 -0.39 -10.91 15.71
N ASP A 95 0.05 -10.24 14.64
CA ASP A 95 0.81 -10.81 13.51
C ASP A 95 0.07 -11.85 12.66
N GLN A 96 -1.21 -12.07 12.94
CA GLN A 96 -2.07 -12.96 12.19
C GLN A 96 -2.94 -12.17 11.21
N ILE A 97 -2.87 -12.50 9.92
CA ILE A 97 -3.77 -11.94 8.92
C ILE A 97 -5.14 -12.59 9.09
N ILE A 98 -6.14 -11.82 9.51
CA ILE A 98 -7.49 -12.33 9.80
C ILE A 98 -8.34 -12.28 8.54
N MET A 99 -8.40 -11.12 7.90
CA MET A 99 -9.11 -10.92 6.63
C MET A 99 -8.14 -10.42 5.56
N SER A 100 -8.18 -11.00 4.36
CA SER A 100 -7.46 -10.50 3.18
C SER A 100 -7.97 -11.12 1.88
N SER A 101 -7.65 -10.49 0.74
CA SER A 101 -7.88 -11.10 -0.58
C SER A 101 -7.23 -12.48 -0.72
N ALA A 102 -6.03 -12.68 -0.15
CA ALA A 102 -5.33 -13.97 -0.21
C ALA A 102 -6.05 -15.08 0.59
N LYS A 103 -6.87 -14.71 1.58
CA LYS A 103 -7.67 -15.64 2.38
C LYS A 103 -9.08 -15.86 1.82
N ASN A 104 -9.45 -15.18 0.73
CA ASN A 104 -10.78 -15.26 0.10
C ASN A 104 -11.95 -15.08 1.08
N ASN A 105 -11.77 -14.29 2.14
CA ASN A 105 -12.74 -14.09 3.22
C ASN A 105 -13.10 -12.61 3.40
N ILE A 106 -13.17 -11.89 2.28
CA ILE A 106 -13.47 -10.47 2.22
C ILE A 106 -14.61 -10.22 1.22
N GLY A 107 -15.38 -9.18 1.46
CA GLY A 107 -16.50 -8.77 0.62
C GLY A 107 -16.43 -7.32 0.18
N THR A 108 -17.26 -6.95 -0.80
CA THR A 108 -17.51 -5.55 -1.14
C THR A 108 -18.20 -4.86 0.03
N GLY A 109 -17.84 -3.60 0.32
CA GLY A 109 -18.43 -2.83 1.41
C GLY A 109 -17.66 -2.98 2.72
N LEU A 110 -18.37 -3.25 3.81
CA LEU A 110 -17.84 -3.21 5.17
C LEU A 110 -17.34 -4.61 5.59
N ASN A 111 -16.10 -4.69 6.05
CA ASN A 111 -15.47 -5.92 6.52
C ASN A 111 -15.12 -5.75 8.00
N ILE A 112 -15.55 -6.68 8.86
CA ILE A 112 -15.50 -6.53 10.32
C ILE A 112 -14.87 -7.76 10.95
N VAL A 113 -14.04 -7.55 11.99
CA VAL A 113 -13.53 -8.60 12.88
C VAL A 113 -13.94 -8.25 14.31
N LEU A 114 -14.53 -9.21 15.02
CA LEU A 114 -14.86 -9.15 16.44
C LEU A 114 -13.80 -9.92 17.24
N ILE A 115 -13.23 -9.24 18.23
CA ILE A 115 -12.13 -9.74 19.04
C ILE A 115 -12.48 -9.51 20.51
N ASN A 116 -12.20 -10.50 21.35
CA ASN A 116 -12.31 -10.40 22.79
C ASN A 116 -11.18 -9.54 23.35
N GLY A 117 -11.51 -8.44 24.02
CA GLY A 117 -10.52 -7.46 24.51
C GLY A 117 -9.66 -7.93 25.69
N GLU A 118 -10.07 -8.97 26.42
CA GLU A 118 -9.29 -9.51 27.53
C GLU A 118 -8.35 -10.62 27.07
N THR A 119 -8.85 -11.52 26.21
CA THR A 119 -8.11 -12.72 25.79
C THR A 119 -7.40 -12.56 24.45
N GLY A 120 -7.74 -11.53 23.66
CA GLY A 120 -7.30 -11.39 22.28
C GLY A 120 -7.89 -12.43 21.32
N LYS A 121 -8.85 -13.26 21.77
CA LYS A 121 -9.45 -14.30 20.94
C LYS A 121 -10.36 -13.70 19.87
N ILE A 122 -10.20 -14.15 18.63
CA ILE A 122 -11.10 -13.77 17.53
C ILE A 122 -12.40 -14.55 17.69
N GLU A 123 -13.51 -13.84 17.85
CA GLU A 123 -14.83 -14.45 18.04
C GLU A 123 -15.56 -14.61 16.72
N LYS A 124 -15.46 -13.61 15.83
CA LYS A 124 -16.14 -13.63 14.53
C LYS A 124 -15.44 -12.71 13.54
N PHE A 125 -15.55 -13.00 12.25
CA PHE A 125 -15.32 -12.04 11.17
C PHE A 125 -16.41 -12.20 10.12
N ASP A 126 -16.79 -11.11 9.47
CA ASP A 126 -17.90 -11.09 8.52
C ASP A 126 -17.76 -9.92 7.55
N SER A 127 -18.53 -9.94 6.45
CA SER A 127 -18.55 -8.85 5.48
C SER A 127 -19.96 -8.51 5.02
N PHE A 128 -20.22 -7.22 4.82
CA PHE A 128 -21.52 -6.68 4.49
C PHE A 128 -21.45 -5.80 3.25
N ASN A 129 -22.22 -6.14 2.23
CA ASN A 129 -22.31 -5.34 1.02
C ASN A 129 -23.22 -4.13 1.24
N MET A 130 -22.59 -2.97 1.43
CA MET A 130 -23.29 -1.70 1.65
C MET A 130 -23.88 -1.10 0.37
N TYR A 131 -23.61 -1.68 -0.80
CA TYR A 131 -24.20 -1.25 -2.08
C TYR A 131 -25.49 -2.01 -2.39
N SER A 132 -25.47 -3.34 -2.31
CA SER A 132 -26.67 -4.18 -2.55
C SER A 132 -27.54 -4.39 -1.30
N GLY A 133 -27.02 -4.08 -0.11
CA GLY A 133 -27.69 -4.33 1.17
C GLY A 133 -27.70 -5.80 1.61
N SER A 134 -26.98 -6.69 0.90
CA SER A 134 -26.89 -8.11 1.24
C SER A 134 -25.70 -8.40 2.15
N LYS A 135 -25.83 -9.42 3.00
CA LYS A 135 -24.65 -10.06 3.61
C LYS A 135 -23.87 -10.77 2.50
N ALA A 136 -22.54 -10.67 2.54
CA ALA A 136 -21.65 -11.27 1.55
C ALA A 136 -21.21 -12.66 1.99
#